data_AF-A0A352CMB6-F1
#
_entry.id   AF-A0A352CMB6-F1
#
_cell.length_a   1.000
_cell.length_b   1.000
_cell.length_c   1.000
_cell.angle_alpha   90.00
_cell.angle_beta   90.00
_cell.angle_gamma   90.00
#
_symmetry.space_group_name_H-M   'P 1'
#
loop_
_entity.id
_entity.type
_entity.pdbx_description
1 polymer ?
#
loop_
_entity_poly.entity_id
_entity_poly.type
_entity_poly.pdbx_seq_one_letter_code
_entity_poly.pdbx_strand_id
1 'polypeptide(L)' 'MKITKDMLVGDILRAYPQSMYALMECGMGCIGCPASQAESVADAAMVHGLDGDDIVRYLNEYIEASLKEEQSPAEGQA' A
#
# COMPACT_ATOMS: atom_id res chain seq x y z
N MET A 1 7.81 -8.68 -3.41
CA MET A 1 8.23 -7.63 -4.37
C MET A 1 8.40 -6.35 -3.58
N LYS A 2 9.37 -5.50 -3.91
CA LYS A 2 9.53 -4.19 -3.24
C LYS A 2 8.78 -3.12 -4.04
N ILE A 3 7.90 -2.37 -3.37
CA ILE A 3 7.17 -1.26 -3.97
C ILE A 3 8.05 -0.02 -4.06
N THR A 4 7.97 0.71 -5.17
CA THR A 4 8.64 2.01 -5.37
C THR A 4 7.63 3.11 -5.66
N LYS A 5 8.04 4.37 -5.50
CA LYS A 5 7.11 5.52 -5.61
C LYS A 5 6.64 5.81 -7.04
N ASP A 6 7.38 5.29 -8.02
CA ASP A 6 7.06 5.41 -9.45
C ASP A 6 6.01 4.38 -9.91
N MET A 7 5.67 3.41 -9.07
CA MET A 7 4.63 2.43 -9.39
C MET A 7 3.25 3.06 -9.34
N LEU A 8 2.38 2.61 -10.23
CA LEU A 8 0.97 3.01 -10.21
C LEU A 8 0.27 2.41 -9.00
N VAL A 9 -0.55 3.23 -8.35
CA VAL A 9 -1.39 2.81 -7.24
C VAL A 9 -2.24 1.59 -7.61
N GLY A 10 -2.86 1.58 -8.78
CA GLY A 10 -3.69 0.47 -9.24
C GLY A 10 -2.91 -0.84 -9.43
N ASP A 11 -1.61 -0.77 -9.77
CA ASP A 11 -0.77 -1.96 -9.92
C ASP A 11 -0.46 -2.57 -8.55
N ILE A 12 -0.17 -1.71 -7.58
CA ILE A 12 0.08 -2.09 -6.19
C ILE A 12 -1.17 -2.75 -5.60
N LEU A 13 -2.34 -2.12 -5.73
CA LEU A 13 -3.60 -2.65 -5.18
C LEU A 13 -3.98 -4.01 -5.79
N ARG A 14 -3.67 -4.23 -7.08
CA ARG A 14 -3.88 -5.53 -7.73
C ARG A 14 -2.93 -6.62 -7.22
N ALA A 15 -1.68 -6.27 -6.95
CA ALA A 15 -0.68 -7.19 -6.42
C ALA A 15 -0.88 -7.48 -4.92
N TYR A 16 -1.33 -6.47 -4.17
CA TYR A 16 -1.45 -6.47 -2.72
C TYR A 16 -2.75 -5.79 -2.29
N PRO A 17 -3.91 -6.44 -2.39
CA PRO A 17 -5.20 -5.81 -2.06
C PRO A 17 -5.28 -5.20 -0.65
N GLN A 18 -4.58 -5.78 0.32
CA GLN A 18 -4.48 -5.28 1.70
C GLN A 18 -3.80 -3.91 1.81
N SER A 19 -3.00 -3.52 0.81
CA SER A 19 -2.34 -2.21 0.76
C SER A 19 -3.33 -1.04 0.70
N MET A 20 -4.60 -1.29 0.32
CA MET A 20 -5.66 -0.28 0.38
C MET A 20 -5.81 0.29 1.79
N TYR A 21 -5.81 -0.56 2.82
CA TYR A 21 -5.91 -0.12 4.21
C TYR A 21 -4.72 0.74 4.61
N ALA A 22 -3.50 0.32 4.27
CA ALA A 22 -2.29 1.07 4.55
C ALA A 22 -2.29 2.47 3.90
N LEU A 23 -2.71 2.57 2.63
CA LEU A 23 -2.81 3.86 1.94
C LEU A 23 -3.86 4.78 2.58
N MET A 24 -5.00 4.22 3.01
CA MET A 24 -6.04 4.98 3.71
C MET A 24 -5.55 5.53 5.05
N GLU A 25 -4.79 4.74 5.83
CA GLU A 25 -4.16 5.18 7.09
C GLU A 25 -3.17 6.34 6.88
N CYS A 26 -2.50 6.39 5.72
CA CYS A 26 -1.63 7.50 5.35
C CYS A 26 -2.38 8.77 4.90
N GLY A 27 -3.71 8.79 4.92
CA GLY A 27 -4.52 9.93 4.48
C GLY A 27 -4.91 9.89 3.00
N MET A 28 -4.66 8.79 2.28
CA MET A 28 -5.05 8.61 0.88
C MET A 28 -6.48 8.07 0.76
N GLY A 29 -7.46 8.75 1.34
CA GLY A 29 -8.86 8.28 1.37
C GLY A 29 -9.52 8.11 -0.01
N CYS A 30 -8.99 8.75 -1.05
CA CYS A 30 -9.53 8.71 -2.42
C CYS A 30 -8.95 7.59 -3.30
N ILE A 31 -8.19 6.65 -2.73
CA ILE A 31 -7.42 5.63 -3.49
C ILE A 31 -8.30 4.60 -4.24
N GLY A 32 -9.57 4.49 -3.87
CA GLY A 32 -10.56 3.64 -4.56
C GLY A 32 -11.10 4.23 -5.88
N CYS A 33 -10.83 5.50 -6.17
CA CYS A 33 -11.25 6.14 -7.43
C CYS A 33 -10.36 5.66 -8.60
N PRO A 34 -10.94 5.35 -9.78
CA PRO A 34 -10.14 4.98 -10.96
C PRO A 34 -9.09 6.02 -11.37
N ALA A 35 -9.33 7.31 -11.10
CA ALA A 35 -8.36 8.36 -11.37
C ALA A 35 -7.10 8.21 -10.50
N SER A 36 -7.28 8.08 -9.18
CA SER A 36 -6.17 7.90 -8.23
C SER A 36 -5.36 6.63 -8.49
N GLN A 37 -6.00 5.59 -9.03
CA GLN A 37 -5.33 4.33 -9.39
C GLN A 37 -4.46 4.44 -10.63
N ALA A 38 -4.68 5.45 -11.47
CA ALA A 38 -3.87 5.73 -12.66
C ALA A 38 -2.65 6.63 -12.36
N GLU A 39 -2.51 7.10 -11.12
CA GLU A 39 -1.39 7.92 -10.68
C GLU A 39 -0.28 7.07 -10.05
N SER A 40 0.96 7.57 -10.12
CA SER A 40 2.06 7.01 -9.32
C SER A 40 1.84 7.32 -7.84
N VAL A 41 2.46 6.54 -6.95
CA VAL A 41 2.40 6.83 -5.51
C VAL A 41 2.97 8.23 -5.21
N ALA A 42 4.04 8.64 -5.90
CA ALA A 42 4.63 9.96 -5.74
C ALA A 42 3.67 11.09 -6.11
N ASP A 43 2.99 10.97 -7.26
CA ASP A 43 2.05 12.00 -7.73
C ASP A 43 0.82 12.09 -6.82
N ALA A 44 0.26 10.94 -6.45
CA ALA A 44 -0.85 10.88 -5.50
C ALA A 44 -0.45 11.49 -4.15
N ALA A 45 0.75 11.21 -3.64
CA ALA A 45 1.23 11.76 -2.37
C ALA A 45 1.37 13.28 -2.45
N MET A 46 1.88 13.80 -3.57
CA MET A 46 2.06 15.23 -3.78
C MET A 46 0.73 16.01 -3.75
N VAL A 47 -0.33 15.49 -4.37
CA VAL A 47 -1.67 16.10 -4.37
C VAL A 47 -2.22 16.26 -2.95
N HIS A 48 -1.84 15.34 -2.05
CA HIS A 48 -2.27 15.32 -0.65
C HIS A 48 -1.25 15.95 0.32
N GLY A 49 -0.13 16.51 -0.19
CA GLY A 49 0.91 17.13 0.64
C GLY A 49 1.72 16.14 1.48
N LEU A 50 1.83 14.89 1.03
CA LEU A 50 2.52 13.78 1.68
C LEU A 50 3.87 13.49 0.99
N ASP A 51 4.82 12.90 1.72
CA ASP A 51 6.09 12.45 1.15
C ASP A 51 5.94 11.03 0.58
N GLY A 52 6.12 10.89 -0.74
CA GLY A 52 6.03 9.60 -1.42
C GLY A 52 7.04 8.56 -0.92
N ASP A 53 8.21 8.97 -0.42
CA ASP A 53 9.21 8.05 0.15
C ASP A 53 8.73 7.48 1.50
N ASP A 54 8.04 8.29 2.32
CA ASP A 54 7.43 7.82 3.57
C ASP A 54 6.28 6.84 3.30
N ILE A 55 5.44 7.13 2.30
CA ILE A 55 4.34 6.25 1.91
C ILE A 55 4.87 4.88 1.48
N VAL A 56 5.85 4.83 0.58
CA VAL A 56 6.36 3.53 0.11
C VAL A 56 7.10 2.77 1.19
N ARG A 57 7.77 3.45 2.12
CA ARG A 57 8.40 2.79 3.27
C ARG A 57 7.33 2.08 4.12
N TYR A 58 6.33 2.83 4.58
CA TYR A 58 5.25 2.27 5.38
C TYR A 58 4.52 1.14 4.65
N LEU A 59 4.26 1.31 3.36
CA LEU A 59 3.56 0.33 2.54
C LEU A 59 4.34 -0.99 2.40
N ASN A 60 5.66 -0.92 2.19
CA ASN A 60 6.49 -2.12 2.14
C ASN A 60 6.53 -2.84 3.49
N GLU A 61 6.66 -2.10 4.60
CA GLU A 61 6.63 -2.66 5.95
C GLU A 61 5.29 -3.36 6.24
N TYR A 62 4.18 -2.72 5.91
CA TYR A 62 2.84 -3.26 6.07
C TYR A 62 2.66 -4.56 5.26
N ILE A 63 2.99 -4.54 3.97
CA ILE A 63 2.88 -5.72 3.10
C ILE A 63 3.75 -6.87 3.62
N GLU A 64 4.98 -6.58 4.04
CA GLU A 64 5.88 -7.61 4.59
C GLU A 64 5.32 -8.22 5.88
N ALA A 65 4.74 -7.42 6.76
CA ALA A 65 4.08 -7.90 7.97
C ALA A 65 2.86 -8.78 7.64
N SER A 66 1.97 -8.34 6.75
CA SER A 66 0.79 -9.12 6.36
C SER A 66 1.15 -10.47 5.73
N LEU A 67 2.19 -10.51 4.88
CA LEU A 67 2.64 -11.76 4.26
C LEU A 67 3.24 -12.75 5.27
N LYS A 68 3.83 -12.25 6.36
CA LYS A 68 4.35 -13.11 7.45
C LYS A 68 3.22 -13.66 8.31
N GLU A 69 2.18 -12.87 8.57
CA GLU A 69 1.00 -13.31 9.34
C GLU A 69 0.22 -14.41 8.60
N GLU A 70 0.06 -14.31 7.28
CA GLU A 70 -0.59 -15.34 6.46
C GLU A 70 0.23 -16.63 6.34
N GLN A 71 1.55 -16.57 6.58
CA GLN A 71 2.49 -17.70 6.48
C GLN A 71 2.79 -18.36 7.82
N SER A 72 2.31 -17.81 8.94
CA SER A 72 2.34 -18.51 10.22
C SER A 72 1.21 -19.54 10.25
N PRO A 73 1.51 -20.86 10.22
CA PRO A 73 0.49 -21.85 10.53
C PRO A 73 -0.01 -21.55 11.94
N ALA A 74 -1.32 -21.45 12.10
CA ALA A 74 -1.95 -21.37 13.41
C ALA A 74 -1.37 -22.47 14.31
N GLU A 75 -0.51 -22.08 15.25
CA GLU A 75 -0.11 -22.95 16.34
C GLU A 75 -1.37 -23.21 17.16
N GLY A 76 -1.91 -24.42 17.00
CA GLY A 76 -2.70 -25.15 18.00
C GLY A 76 -3.84 -24.35 18.64
N GLN A 77 -5.01 -24.38 18.01
CA GLN A 77 -6.24 -24.42 18.80
C GLN A 77 -6.29 -25.81 19.46
N ALA A 78 -5.82 -25.88 20.71
CA ALA A 78 -6.03 -26.99 21.63
C ALA A 78 -7.23 -26.69 22.54
#